data_AF-A0A5E8A370-F1
#
_entry.id   AF-A0A5E8A370-F1
#
_cell.length_a   1.000
_cell.length_b   1.000
_cell.length_c   1.000
_cell.angle_alpha   90.00
_cell.angle_beta   90.00
_cell.angle_gamma   90.00
#
_symmetry.space_group_name_H-M   'P 1'
#
loop_
_entity.id
_entity.type
_entity.pdbx_description
1 polymer ?
#
loop_
_entity_poly.entity_id
_entity_poly.type
_entity_poly.pdbx_seq_one_letter_code
_entity_poly.pdbx_strand_id
1 'polypeptide(L)'
;MKKYLLVLIAATVPLLPLQANNSENGVFKDFKELTHKWYFVSDKLVTYRGLSKYCGDPTFQDEVKSVLKEIHAYDSALYIRVSSMIKEEPSKELKKTLRQIGHLEHKLNALSLSKTLYSECHNQRQLEREYKKVKNYFGAHSFDNQIVVTEVFLKKHVDRINKIMENIEDHFHHLDAD
;
A
#
# COMPACT_ATOMS: atom_id res chain seq x y z
N MET A 1 11.49 -62.73 -37.15
CA MET A 1 10.31 -62.05 -36.59
C MET A 1 10.73 -61.29 -35.33
N LYS A 2 11.01 -59.98 -35.46
CA LYS A 2 11.45 -59.12 -34.35
C LYS A 2 10.21 -58.59 -33.61
N LYS A 3 10.06 -58.96 -32.34
CA LYS A 3 9.03 -58.41 -31.44
C LYS A 3 9.62 -57.15 -30.78
N TYR A 4 9.10 -55.98 -31.13
CA TYR A 4 9.44 -54.72 -30.48
C TYR A 4 8.64 -54.62 -29.17
N LEU A 5 9.34 -54.61 -28.05
CA LEU A 5 8.78 -54.34 -26.73
C LEU A 5 8.74 -52.81 -26.56
N LEU A 6 7.56 -52.22 -26.65
CA LEU A 6 7.32 -50.81 -26.33
C LEU A 6 7.38 -50.64 -24.80
N VAL A 7 8.44 -50.04 -24.31
CA VAL A 7 8.57 -49.61 -22.90
C VAL A 7 7.86 -48.25 -22.77
N LEU A 8 6.68 -48.26 -22.16
CA LEU A 8 5.97 -47.07 -21.70
C LEU A 8 6.67 -46.53 -20.45
N ILE A 9 7.49 -45.49 -20.62
CA ILE A 9 8.03 -44.71 -19.51
C ILE A 9 6.91 -43.80 -19.01
N ALA A 10 6.22 -44.23 -17.96
CA ALA A 10 5.33 -43.37 -17.21
C ALA A 10 6.20 -42.33 -16.46
N ALA A 11 6.27 -41.12 -17.01
CA ALA A 11 6.86 -39.97 -16.33
C ALA A 11 6.02 -39.66 -15.08
N THR A 12 6.43 -40.21 -13.95
CA THR A 12 5.95 -39.83 -12.64
C THR A 12 6.49 -38.44 -12.35
N VAL A 13 5.70 -37.41 -12.69
CA VAL A 13 5.92 -36.06 -12.21
C VAL A 13 5.78 -36.13 -10.69
N PRO A 14 6.84 -35.87 -9.90
CA PRO A 14 6.66 -35.76 -8.46
C PRO A 14 5.79 -34.53 -8.23
N LEU A 15 4.54 -34.77 -7.84
CA LEU A 15 3.69 -33.78 -7.17
C LEU A 15 4.39 -33.41 -5.87
N LEU A 16 5.30 -32.45 -5.95
CA LEU A 16 5.76 -31.75 -4.75
C LEU A 16 4.53 -31.08 -4.15
N PRO A 17 4.16 -31.38 -2.89
CA PRO A 17 3.17 -30.58 -2.22
C PRO A 17 3.75 -29.17 -2.09
N LEU A 18 3.12 -28.21 -2.76
CA LEU A 18 3.24 -26.79 -2.42
C LEU A 18 2.72 -26.66 -0.98
N GLN A 19 3.62 -26.80 -0.01
CA GLN A 19 3.36 -26.36 1.34
C GLN A 19 3.32 -24.84 1.29
N ALA A 20 2.14 -24.28 0.97
CA ALA A 20 1.80 -22.94 1.38
C ALA A 20 1.84 -22.95 2.90
N ASN A 21 2.93 -22.46 3.47
CA ASN A 21 3.12 -22.34 4.91
C ASN A 21 2.26 -21.17 5.40
N ASN A 22 0.93 -21.34 5.31
CA ASN A 22 -0.07 -20.41 5.81
C ASN A 22 -0.16 -20.58 7.32
N SER A 23 0.92 -20.25 8.05
CA SER A 23 0.75 -20.02 9.48
C SER A 23 0.02 -18.69 9.63
N GLU A 24 -1.05 -18.70 10.41
CA GLU A 24 -1.87 -17.53 10.76
C GLU A 24 -1.01 -16.32 11.18
N ASN A 25 0.07 -16.58 11.92
CA ASN A 25 1.06 -15.58 12.36
C ASN A 25 1.89 -14.95 11.22
N GLY A 26 1.97 -15.59 10.06
CA GLY A 26 2.77 -15.14 8.93
C GLY A 26 2.17 -13.89 8.28
N VAL A 27 0.88 -13.94 7.98
CA VAL A 27 0.17 -12.83 7.29
C VAL A 27 0.15 -11.57 8.16
N PHE A 28 -0.02 -11.71 9.48
CA PHE A 28 -0.02 -10.57 10.40
C PHE A 28 1.37 -9.97 10.58
N LYS A 29 2.40 -10.81 10.72
CA LYS A 29 3.78 -10.36 10.78
C LYS A 29 4.15 -9.58 9.52
N ASP A 30 3.78 -10.10 8.35
CA ASP A 30 4.09 -9.45 7.08
C ASP A 30 3.33 -8.12 6.92
N PHE A 31 2.09 -8.02 7.43
CA PHE A 31 1.34 -6.76 7.45
C PHE A 31 1.98 -5.71 8.36
N LYS A 32 2.51 -6.11 9.52
CA LYS A 32 3.25 -5.21 10.42
C LYS A 32 4.52 -4.68 9.77
N GLU A 33 5.29 -5.56 9.13
CA GLU A 33 6.48 -5.15 8.37
C GLU A 33 6.12 -4.17 7.24
N LEU A 34 5.01 -4.42 6.54
CA LEU A 34 4.49 -3.53 5.51
C LEU A 34 4.07 -2.16 6.06
N THR A 35 3.45 -2.13 7.25
CA THR A 35 3.08 -0.89 7.95
C THR A 35 4.31 -0.05 8.27
N HIS A 36 5.38 -0.68 8.76
CA HIS A 36 6.65 0.01 8.99
C HIS A 36 7.30 0.55 7.71
N LYS A 37 7.31 -0.25 6.62
CA LYS A 37 7.81 0.21 5.31
C LYS A 37 7.03 1.43 4.82
N TRP A 38 5.70 1.39 4.95
CA TRP A 38 4.83 2.48 4.56
C TRP A 38 5.13 3.77 5.34
N TYR A 39 5.30 3.71 6.66
CA TYR A 39 5.68 4.88 7.43
C TYR A 39 7.01 5.48 6.99
N PHE A 40 8.02 4.65 6.77
CA PHE A 40 9.34 5.13 6.35
C PHE A 40 9.32 5.86 5.01
N VAL A 41 8.53 5.36 4.06
CA VAL A 41 8.40 5.97 2.74
C VAL A 41 7.50 7.20 2.78
N SER A 42 6.38 7.12 3.49
CA SER A 42 5.37 8.18 3.54
C SER A 42 5.81 9.42 4.31
N ASP A 43 6.61 9.27 5.36
CA ASP A 43 7.19 10.39 6.12
C ASP A 43 8.05 11.31 5.23
N LYS A 44 8.76 10.71 4.27
CA LYS A 44 9.51 11.48 3.26
C LYS A 44 8.56 12.17 2.30
N LEU A 45 7.54 11.44 1.84
CA LEU A 45 6.62 11.81 0.78
C LEU A 45 5.75 13.05 1.11
N VAL A 46 5.44 13.29 2.39
CA VAL A 46 4.56 14.39 2.81
C VAL A 46 5.19 15.78 2.70
N THR A 47 6.48 15.86 2.43
CA THR A 47 7.20 17.13 2.26
C THR A 47 7.28 17.51 0.79
N TYR A 48 7.37 18.81 0.48
CA TYR A 48 7.53 19.31 -0.88
C TYR A 48 8.84 18.84 -1.50
N ARG A 49 9.90 18.75 -0.67
CA ARG A 49 11.18 18.16 -1.08
C ARG A 49 11.05 16.67 -1.38
N GLY A 50 10.29 15.94 -0.59
CA GLY A 50 10.01 14.53 -0.81
C GLY A 50 9.20 14.28 -2.07
N LEU A 51 8.18 15.11 -2.32
CA LEU A 51 7.45 15.11 -3.59
C LEU A 51 8.39 15.39 -4.76
N SER A 52 9.26 16.42 -4.65
CA SER A 52 10.27 16.74 -5.67
C SER A 52 11.14 15.53 -5.99
N LYS A 53 11.62 14.85 -4.95
CA LYS A 53 12.38 13.61 -5.10
C LYS A 53 11.54 12.54 -5.80
N TYR A 54 10.31 12.30 -5.37
CA TYR A 54 9.43 11.30 -5.98
C TYR A 54 9.18 11.57 -7.47
N CYS A 55 9.08 12.84 -7.86
CA CYS A 55 8.84 13.24 -9.24
C CYS A 55 10.10 13.17 -10.12
N GLY A 56 11.29 13.29 -9.55
CA GLY A 56 12.57 13.37 -10.28
C GLY A 56 13.49 12.16 -10.14
N ASP A 57 13.27 11.29 -9.16
CA ASP A 57 14.10 10.12 -8.85
C ASP A 57 13.31 8.83 -9.13
N PRO A 58 13.60 8.11 -10.24
CA PRO A 58 12.94 6.85 -10.57
C PRO A 58 13.06 5.80 -9.47
N THR A 59 14.19 5.76 -8.74
CA THR A 59 14.40 4.78 -7.68
C THR A 59 13.45 5.01 -6.52
N PHE A 60 13.30 6.27 -6.07
CA PHE A 60 12.34 6.59 -5.01
C PHE A 60 10.89 6.42 -5.49
N GLN A 61 10.61 6.72 -6.75
CA GLN A 61 9.30 6.48 -7.34
C GLN A 61 8.93 4.98 -7.33
N ASP A 62 9.87 4.11 -7.70
CA ASP A 62 9.66 2.66 -7.72
C ASP A 62 9.55 2.07 -6.32
N GLU A 63 10.31 2.59 -5.34
CA GLU A 63 10.16 2.24 -3.92
C GLU A 63 8.72 2.52 -3.43
N VAL A 64 8.21 3.72 -3.68
CA VAL A 64 6.83 4.11 -3.33
C VAL A 64 5.80 3.23 -4.03
N LYS A 65 5.95 3.00 -5.33
CA LYS A 65 5.03 2.14 -6.10
C LYS A 65 5.05 0.69 -5.58
N SER A 66 6.21 0.16 -5.20
CA SER A 66 6.33 -1.19 -4.65
C SER A 66 5.54 -1.30 -3.34
N VAL A 67 5.75 -0.37 -2.41
CA VAL A 67 5.04 -0.38 -1.13
C VAL A 67 3.53 -0.24 -1.34
N LEU A 68 3.09 0.66 -2.23
CA LEU A 68 1.69 0.81 -2.59
C LEU A 68 1.09 -0.46 -3.19
N LYS A 69 1.84 -1.18 -4.02
CA LYS A 69 1.42 -2.47 -4.58
C LYS A 69 1.34 -3.55 -3.50
N GLU A 70 2.29 -3.59 -2.56
CA GLU A 70 2.27 -4.50 -1.41
C GLU A 70 1.03 -4.23 -0.53
N ILE A 71 0.73 -2.96 -0.21
CA ILE A 71 -0.49 -2.57 0.54
C ILE A 71 -1.74 -3.12 -0.14
N HIS A 72 -1.84 -2.94 -1.46
CA HIS A 72 -2.99 -3.45 -2.22
C HIS A 72 -3.02 -4.98 -2.33
N ALA A 73 -1.89 -5.67 -2.33
CA ALA A 73 -1.90 -7.13 -2.30
C ALA A 73 -2.38 -7.65 -0.93
N TYR A 74 -1.94 -7.00 0.15
CA TYR A 74 -2.28 -7.39 1.52
C TYR A 74 -3.72 -7.05 1.89
N ASP A 75 -4.27 -5.90 1.47
CA ASP A 75 -5.67 -5.55 1.76
C ASP A 75 -6.64 -6.64 1.30
N SER A 76 -6.40 -7.18 0.10
CA SER A 76 -7.20 -8.23 -0.52
C SER A 76 -7.04 -9.57 0.21
N ALA A 77 -5.80 -9.93 0.60
CA ALA A 77 -5.53 -11.14 1.37
C ALA A 77 -6.18 -11.09 2.77
N LEU A 78 -6.08 -9.94 3.44
CA LEU A 78 -6.71 -9.70 4.74
C LEU A 78 -8.23 -9.74 4.64
N TYR A 79 -8.81 -9.15 3.59
CA TYR A 79 -10.26 -9.19 3.36
C TYR A 79 -10.77 -10.63 3.28
N ILE A 80 -10.08 -11.48 2.51
CA ILE A 80 -10.42 -12.90 2.37
C ILE A 80 -10.32 -13.63 3.72
N ARG A 81 -9.22 -13.40 4.46
CA ARG A 81 -8.99 -14.06 5.76
C ARG A 81 -10.04 -13.67 6.80
N VAL A 82 -10.25 -12.38 7.02
CA VAL A 82 -11.23 -11.87 7.99
C VAL A 82 -12.65 -12.31 7.60
N SER A 83 -12.96 -12.36 6.29
CA SER A 83 -14.23 -12.91 5.82
C SER A 83 -14.42 -14.39 6.16
N SER A 84 -13.36 -15.20 6.17
CA SER A 84 -13.40 -16.60 6.62
C SER A 84 -13.64 -16.68 8.12
N MET A 85 -12.88 -15.92 8.91
CA MET A 85 -13.01 -15.90 10.37
C MET A 85 -14.42 -15.52 10.81
N ILE A 86 -15.08 -14.56 10.14
CA ILE A 86 -16.47 -14.20 10.45
C ILE A 86 -17.46 -15.35 10.21
N LYS A 87 -17.20 -16.23 9.22
CA LYS A 87 -18.06 -17.38 8.95
C LYS A 87 -17.92 -18.46 10.02
N GLU A 88 -16.72 -18.62 10.54
CA GLU A 88 -16.39 -19.58 11.60
C GLU A 88 -16.86 -19.06 12.96
N GLU A 89 -16.53 -17.82 13.30
CA GLU A 89 -16.89 -17.16 14.55
C GLU A 89 -17.28 -15.68 14.30
N PRO A 90 -18.58 -15.37 14.19
CA PRO A 90 -19.02 -14.01 13.88
C PRO A 90 -18.86 -13.07 15.07
N SER A 91 -17.76 -12.33 15.13
CA SER A 91 -17.55 -11.27 16.13
C SER A 91 -17.88 -9.86 15.60
N LYS A 92 -18.28 -8.95 16.50
CA LYS A 92 -18.50 -7.53 16.16
C LYS A 92 -17.19 -6.86 15.72
N GLU A 93 -16.08 -7.29 16.30
CA GLU A 93 -14.74 -6.75 16.01
C GLU A 93 -14.28 -7.16 14.61
N LEU A 94 -14.40 -8.44 14.25
CA LEU A 94 -14.07 -8.92 12.90
C LEU A 94 -14.89 -8.21 11.81
N LYS A 95 -16.18 -7.95 12.07
CA LYS A 95 -17.04 -7.18 11.15
C LYS A 95 -16.58 -5.72 11.01
N LYS A 96 -16.04 -5.12 12.06
CA LYS A 96 -15.48 -3.76 12.04
C LYS A 96 -14.16 -3.74 11.26
N THR A 97 -13.28 -4.70 11.50
CA THR A 97 -12.02 -4.90 10.76
C THR A 97 -12.29 -5.07 9.26
N LEU A 98 -13.24 -5.94 8.88
CA LEU A 98 -13.59 -6.16 7.48
C LEU A 98 -14.08 -4.88 6.78
N ARG A 99 -14.87 -4.05 7.47
CA ARG A 99 -15.32 -2.75 6.94
C ARG A 99 -14.18 -1.77 6.74
N GLN A 100 -13.19 -1.76 7.63
CA GLN A 100 -12.03 -0.90 7.50
C GLN A 100 -11.11 -1.35 6.36
N ILE A 101 -10.87 -2.66 6.23
CA ILE A 101 -10.15 -3.23 5.09
C ILE A 101 -10.85 -2.85 3.77
N GLY A 102 -12.17 -3.02 3.68
CA GLY A 102 -12.91 -2.58 2.49
C GLY A 102 -12.85 -1.07 2.23
N HIS A 103 -12.68 -0.25 3.28
CA HIS A 103 -12.48 1.20 3.11
C HIS A 103 -11.08 1.51 2.52
N LEU A 104 -10.06 0.75 2.93
CA LEU A 104 -8.72 0.82 2.35
C LEU A 104 -8.78 0.48 0.85
N GLU A 105 -9.42 -0.64 0.51
CA GLU A 105 -9.47 -1.19 -0.84
C GLU A 105 -10.30 -0.33 -1.81
N HIS A 106 -11.35 0.34 -1.35
CA HIS A 106 -12.28 1.06 -2.24
C HIS A 106 -12.16 2.58 -2.22
N LYS A 107 -11.78 3.19 -1.08
CA LYS A 107 -11.80 4.66 -0.95
C LYS A 107 -10.42 5.30 -0.83
N LEU A 108 -9.45 4.55 -0.30
CA LEU A 108 -8.09 5.04 -0.06
C LEU A 108 -7.06 4.13 -0.71
N ASN A 109 -7.46 3.47 -1.79
CA ASN A 109 -6.63 2.48 -2.43
C ASN A 109 -5.32 3.09 -2.92
N ALA A 110 -4.31 2.24 -2.94
CA ALA A 110 -2.96 2.62 -3.34
C ALA A 110 -2.93 3.28 -4.74
N LEU A 111 -3.88 2.90 -5.60
CA LEU A 111 -4.11 3.53 -6.90
C LEU A 111 -4.53 5.00 -6.80
N SER A 112 -5.43 5.35 -5.87
CA SER A 112 -5.85 6.73 -5.64
C SER A 112 -4.69 7.59 -5.20
N LEU A 113 -3.84 7.09 -4.28
CA LEU A 113 -2.67 7.83 -3.86
C LEU A 113 -1.66 7.99 -5.00
N SER A 114 -1.43 6.94 -5.80
CA SER A 114 -0.56 7.01 -6.99
C SER A 114 -1.04 8.09 -7.97
N LYS A 115 -2.35 8.20 -8.21
CA LYS A 115 -2.95 9.27 -9.02
C LYS A 115 -2.74 10.65 -8.39
N THR A 116 -2.95 10.77 -7.07
CA THR A 116 -2.69 12.02 -6.33
C THR A 116 -1.23 12.46 -6.51
N LEU A 117 -0.27 11.55 -6.32
CA LEU A 117 1.15 11.87 -6.46
C LEU A 117 1.52 12.29 -7.89
N TYR A 118 0.95 11.63 -8.89
CA TYR A 118 1.15 12.03 -10.28
C TYR A 118 0.61 13.44 -10.55
N SER A 119 -0.58 13.76 -10.04
CA SER A 119 -1.18 15.10 -10.12
C SER A 119 -0.30 16.14 -9.43
N GLU A 120 0.18 15.85 -8.21
CA GLU A 120 1.03 16.77 -7.47
C GLU A 120 2.40 16.97 -8.15
N CYS A 121 2.96 15.96 -8.83
CA CYS A 121 4.13 16.16 -9.68
C CYS A 121 3.88 17.12 -10.85
N HIS A 122 2.66 17.18 -11.37
CA HIS A 122 2.31 18.17 -12.38
C HIS A 122 2.19 19.58 -11.76
N ASN A 123 1.49 19.68 -10.63
CA ASN A 123 1.31 20.94 -9.89
C ASN A 123 2.65 21.54 -9.47
N GLN A 124 3.55 20.73 -8.91
CA GLN A 124 4.90 21.15 -8.55
C GLN A 124 5.67 21.71 -9.76
N ARG A 125 5.71 20.97 -10.87
CA ARG A 125 6.40 21.43 -12.09
C ARG A 125 5.79 22.72 -12.64
N GLN A 126 4.49 22.93 -12.48
CA GLN A 126 3.86 24.20 -12.85
C GLN A 126 4.28 25.33 -11.90
N LEU A 127 4.22 25.10 -10.59
CA LEU A 127 4.62 26.06 -9.56
C LEU A 127 6.08 26.51 -9.73
N GLU A 128 6.99 25.57 -10.00
CA GLU A 128 8.41 25.84 -10.25
C GLU A 128 8.64 26.62 -11.56
N ARG A 129 7.92 26.29 -12.64
CA ARG A 129 7.98 27.05 -13.90
C ARG A 129 7.49 28.48 -13.75
N GLU A 130 6.48 28.68 -12.91
CA GLU A 130 5.87 29.98 -12.66
C GLU A 130 6.58 30.75 -11.54
N TYR A 131 7.63 30.20 -10.91
CA TYR A 131 8.33 30.78 -9.76
C TYR A 131 8.61 32.29 -9.90
N LYS A 132 9.14 32.72 -11.05
CA LYS A 132 9.45 34.14 -11.30
C LYS A 132 8.22 35.06 -11.24
N LYS A 133 7.02 34.54 -11.53
CA LYS A 133 5.74 35.25 -11.46
C LYS A 133 5.18 35.22 -10.04
N VAL A 134 5.18 34.05 -9.39
CA VAL A 134 4.53 33.85 -8.08
C VAL A 134 5.39 34.25 -6.88
N LYS A 135 6.73 34.36 -7.03
CA LYS A 135 7.62 34.79 -5.94
C LYS A 135 7.33 36.22 -5.45
N ASN A 136 6.73 37.06 -6.30
CA ASN A 136 6.40 38.44 -5.99
C ASN A 136 4.95 38.58 -5.49
N TYR A 137 4.19 37.49 -5.43
CA TYR A 137 2.84 37.49 -4.88
C TYR A 137 2.90 37.41 -3.35
N PHE A 138 1.99 38.11 -2.68
CA PHE A 138 1.86 38.09 -1.24
C PHE A 138 0.67 37.23 -0.79
N GLY A 139 0.70 36.73 0.44
CA GLY A 139 -0.39 35.94 1.00
C GLY A 139 -0.53 34.57 0.34
N ALA A 140 -1.76 34.08 0.19
CA ALA A 140 -2.06 32.70 -0.24
C ALA A 140 -1.50 32.31 -1.62
N HIS A 141 -1.18 33.28 -2.48
CA HIS A 141 -0.64 33.04 -3.82
C HIS A 141 0.89 33.10 -3.88
N SER A 142 1.56 33.39 -2.76
CA SER A 142 3.02 33.34 -2.68
C SER A 142 3.52 31.90 -2.87
N PHE A 143 4.70 31.75 -3.46
CA PHE A 143 5.34 30.45 -3.68
C PHE A 143 5.45 29.62 -2.39
N ASP A 144 5.88 30.24 -1.29
CA ASP A 144 6.05 29.58 0.00
C ASP A 144 4.73 29.06 0.57
N ASN A 145 3.63 29.82 0.43
CA ASN A 145 2.32 29.33 0.85
C ASN A 145 1.80 28.21 -0.04
N GLN A 146 2.10 28.21 -1.34
CA GLN A 146 1.75 27.10 -2.22
C GLN A 146 2.50 25.82 -1.84
N ILE A 147 3.77 25.92 -1.43
CA ILE A 147 4.52 24.79 -0.85
C ILE A 147 3.78 24.22 0.36
N VAL A 148 3.42 25.07 1.34
CA VAL A 148 2.73 24.64 2.56
C VAL A 148 1.38 23.98 2.24
N VAL A 149 0.62 24.55 1.30
CA VAL A 149 -0.67 23.96 0.86
C VAL A 149 -0.47 22.56 0.28
N THR A 150 0.55 22.36 -0.57
CA THR A 150 0.89 21.04 -1.11
C THR A 150 1.27 20.06 -0.01
N GLU A 151 2.12 20.46 0.95
CA GLU A 151 2.53 19.58 2.06
C GLU A 151 1.35 19.18 2.95
N VAL A 152 0.48 20.13 3.31
CA VAL A 152 -0.75 19.85 4.09
C VAL A 152 -1.67 18.89 3.34
N PHE A 153 -1.82 19.09 2.02
CA PHE A 153 -2.65 18.23 1.19
C PHE A 153 -2.13 16.79 1.10
N LEU A 154 -0.81 16.62 0.90
CA LEU A 154 -0.13 15.33 0.89
C LEU A 154 -0.24 14.65 2.25
N LYS A 155 0.06 15.38 3.33
CA LYS A 155 -0.06 14.88 4.71
C LYS A 155 -1.47 14.36 5.00
N LYS A 156 -2.52 15.09 4.61
CA LYS A 156 -3.90 14.63 4.77
C LYS A 156 -4.22 13.33 4.02
N HIS A 157 -3.56 13.05 2.90
CA HIS A 157 -3.74 11.79 2.17
C HIS A 157 -2.98 10.65 2.85
N VAL A 158 -1.72 10.89 3.23
CA VAL A 158 -0.88 9.91 3.94
C VAL A 158 -1.47 9.54 5.29
N ASP A 159 -1.87 10.53 6.11
CA ASP A 159 -2.45 10.31 7.45
C ASP A 159 -3.72 9.44 7.40
N ARG A 160 -4.48 9.50 6.30
CA ARG A 160 -5.65 8.63 6.11
C ARG A 160 -5.27 7.17 5.87
N ILE A 161 -4.19 6.90 5.16
CA ILE A 161 -3.67 5.54 4.95
C ILE A 161 -3.04 5.03 6.24
N ASN A 162 -2.20 5.84 6.89
CA ASN A 162 -1.58 5.55 8.20
C ASN A 162 -2.63 5.07 9.19
N LYS A 163 -3.68 5.88 9.39
CA LYS A 163 -4.75 5.57 10.34
C LYS A 163 -5.47 4.25 10.05
N ILE A 164 -5.60 3.88 8.77
CA ILE A 164 -6.24 2.59 8.44
C ILE A 164 -5.29 1.44 8.71
N MET A 165 -4.01 1.56 8.33
CA MET A 165 -3.02 0.53 8.62
C MET A 165 -2.87 0.31 10.14
N GLU A 166 -2.85 1.39 10.92
CA GLU A 166 -2.89 1.35 12.40
C GLU A 166 -4.10 0.59 12.92
N ASN A 167 -5.31 0.95 12.48
CA ASN A 167 -6.50 0.26 12.97
C ASN A 167 -6.49 -1.23 12.60
N ILE A 168 -6.02 -1.58 11.40
CA ILE A 168 -5.90 -2.98 10.98
C ILE A 168 -4.89 -3.73 11.85
N GLU A 169 -3.72 -3.13 12.09
CA GLU A 169 -2.69 -3.68 12.98
C GLU A 169 -3.21 -3.85 14.41
N ASP A 170 -3.90 -2.84 14.96
CA ASP A 170 -4.52 -2.90 16.28
C ASP A 170 -5.54 -4.04 16.34
N HIS A 171 -6.40 -4.17 15.34
CA HIS A 171 -7.39 -5.25 15.30
C HIS A 171 -6.74 -6.63 15.32
N PHE A 172 -5.61 -6.83 14.64
CA PHE A 172 -4.89 -8.11 14.68
C PHE A 172 -4.19 -8.34 16.01
N HIS A 173 -3.60 -7.31 16.64
CA HIS A 173 -3.03 -7.46 17.97
C HIS A 173 -4.08 -7.92 19.00
N HIS A 174 -5.34 -7.50 18.87
CA HIS A 174 -6.42 -7.98 19.73
C HIS A 174 -6.87 -9.41 19.40
N LEU A 175 -6.73 -9.85 18.14
CA LEU A 175 -7.10 -11.21 17.72
C LEU A 175 -6.02 -12.25 18.08
N ASP A 176 -4.74 -11.86 18.13
CA ASP A 176 -3.63 -12.71 18.54
C ASP A 176 -3.46 -12.81 20.08
N ALA A 177 -4.12 -11.93 20.83
CA ALA A 177 -4.03 -11.84 22.29
C ALA A 177 -5.11 -12.63 23.05
N ASP A 178 -6.11 -13.15 22.34
CA ASP A 178 -7.18 -14.04 22.85
C ASP A 178 -6.88 -15.52 22.54
#